data_AF-A0A3R7SN26-F1
#
_entry.id   AF-A0A3R7SN26-F1
#
_cell.length_a   1.000
_cell.length_b   1.000
_cell.length_c   1.000
_cell.angle_alpha   90.00
_cell.angle_beta   90.00
_cell.angle_gamma   90.00
#
_symmetry.space_group_name_H-M   'P 1'
#
loop_
_entity.id
_entity.type
_entity.pdbx_description
1 polymer ?
#
loop_
_entity_poly.entity_id
_entity_poly.type
_entity_poly.pdbx_seq_one_letter_code
_entity_poly.pdbx_strand_id
1 'polypeptide(L)'
;MTTSRQFHKIWEQQITAVTDMRRKYGDACAFDYVVGEKLMQLAEASEQHPEFARELPRFVAALRDLFSPSEMQRELLRLEWQLDADAMELDAAIREDGEDWLVESPEVAEARRERFATLKTLLTLDQLGTS
;
A
#
# COMPACT_ATOMS: atom_id res chain seq x y z
N MET A 1 -11.59 -8.48 -22.33
CA MET A 1 -10.21 -8.31 -22.84
C MET A 1 -9.84 -6.83 -22.71
N THR A 2 -9.40 -6.44 -21.53
CA THR A 2 -9.01 -5.05 -21.23
C THR A 2 -7.50 -4.96 -21.47
N THR A 3 -7.08 -4.26 -22.52
CA THR A 3 -5.68 -4.20 -22.94
C THR A 3 -4.87 -3.32 -21.97
N SER A 4 -3.58 -3.62 -21.73
CA SER A 4 -2.67 -2.85 -20.85
C SER A 4 -2.70 -1.32 -21.02
N ARG A 5 -3.21 -0.80 -22.15
CA ARG A 5 -3.44 0.64 -22.38
C ARG A 5 -4.57 1.28 -21.56
N GLN A 6 -5.45 0.52 -20.90
CA GLN A 6 -6.44 1.12 -20.01
C GLN A 6 -5.97 1.14 -18.55
N PHE A 7 -5.05 0.26 -18.17
CA PHE A 7 -4.55 0.14 -16.80
C PHE A 7 -3.52 1.22 -16.41
N HIS A 8 -2.65 1.65 -17.34
CA HIS A 8 -1.73 2.78 -17.06
C HIS A 8 -2.48 4.05 -16.63
N LYS A 9 -3.70 4.25 -17.14
CA LYS A 9 -4.53 5.41 -16.78
C LYS A 9 -5.05 5.38 -15.34
N ILE A 10 -5.13 4.20 -14.72
CA ILE A 10 -5.78 4.04 -13.42
C ILE A 10 -4.87 4.60 -12.31
N TRP A 11 -3.60 4.20 -12.27
CA TRP A 11 -2.70 4.69 -11.23
C TRP A 11 -2.24 6.14 -11.48
N GLU A 12 -2.14 6.60 -12.73
CA GLU A 12 -1.87 8.01 -13.05
C GLU A 12 -2.94 8.96 -12.49
N GLN A 13 -4.22 8.58 -12.61
CA GLN A 13 -5.33 9.32 -12.01
C GLN A 13 -5.27 9.29 -10.48
N GLN A 14 -4.86 8.16 -9.89
CA GLN A 14 -4.68 8.04 -8.45
C GLN A 14 -3.57 8.97 -7.95
N ILE A 15 -2.41 9.01 -8.63
CA ILE A 15 -1.32 9.95 -8.32
C ILE A 15 -1.79 11.41 -8.41
N THR A 16 -2.59 11.74 -9.43
CA THR A 16 -3.17 13.09 -9.56
C THR A 16 -4.08 13.41 -8.36
N ALA A 17 -4.93 12.47 -7.96
CA ALA A 17 -5.82 12.62 -6.80
C ALA A 17 -5.06 12.78 -5.47
N VAL A 18 -3.87 12.16 -5.34
CA VAL A 18 -3.03 12.31 -4.13
C VAL A 18 -2.64 13.77 -3.92
N THR A 19 -2.27 14.50 -4.96
CA THR A 19 -1.92 15.93 -4.85
C THR A 19 -3.09 16.75 -4.27
N ASP A 20 -4.31 16.47 -4.72
CA ASP A 20 -5.52 17.12 -4.22
C ASP A 20 -5.85 16.69 -2.78
N MET A 21 -5.65 15.42 -2.45
CA MET A 21 -5.85 14.89 -1.09
C MET A 21 -4.85 15.48 -0.10
N ARG A 22 -3.56 15.57 -0.46
CA ARG A 22 -2.53 16.21 0.37
C ARG A 22 -2.93 17.63 0.76
N ARG A 23 -3.47 18.39 -0.21
CA ARG A 23 -3.95 19.76 0.02
C ARG A 23 -5.16 19.84 0.95
N LYS A 24 -6.10 18.90 0.84
CA LYS A 24 -7.39 18.96 1.55
C LYS A 24 -7.39 18.27 2.92
N TYR A 25 -6.63 17.18 3.05
CA TYR A 25 -6.69 16.25 4.18
C TYR A 25 -5.32 15.98 4.81
N GLY A 26 -4.24 16.53 4.24
CA GLY A 26 -2.89 16.37 4.74
C GLY A 26 -2.17 15.13 4.18
N ASP A 27 -0.87 15.05 4.48
CA ASP A 27 0.02 14.03 3.92
C ASP A 27 -0.30 12.62 4.41
N ALA A 28 -0.74 12.50 5.67
CA ALA A 28 -1.11 11.23 6.28
C ALA A 28 -2.22 10.50 5.51
N CYS A 29 -3.34 11.18 5.30
CA CYS A 29 -4.52 10.66 4.60
C CYS A 29 -4.20 10.33 3.13
N ALA A 30 -3.42 11.19 2.47
CA ALA A 30 -2.96 10.97 1.11
C ALA A 30 -2.06 9.72 1.00
N PHE A 31 -1.20 9.49 2.00
CA PHE A 31 -0.33 8.32 2.05
C PHE A 31 -1.11 7.03 2.33
N ASP A 32 -2.07 7.07 3.26
CA ASP A 32 -2.96 5.93 3.55
C ASP A 32 -3.72 5.50 2.30
N TYR A 33 -4.29 6.46 1.57
CA TYR A 33 -4.99 6.19 0.33
C TYR A 33 -4.07 5.54 -0.73
N VAL A 34 -2.92 6.14 -1.00
CA VAL A 34 -2.12 5.70 -2.16
C VAL A 34 -1.25 4.49 -1.87
N VAL A 35 -0.66 4.40 -0.68
CA VAL A 35 0.20 3.28 -0.27
C VAL A 35 -0.64 2.23 0.46
N GLY A 36 -1.36 2.62 1.51
CA GLY A 36 -2.13 1.71 2.36
C GLY A 36 -3.30 1.00 1.65
N GLU A 37 -3.86 1.63 0.60
CA GLU A 37 -4.91 1.01 -0.22
C GLU A 37 -4.47 0.72 -1.65
N LYS A 38 -4.13 1.74 -2.46
CA LYS A 38 -3.99 1.55 -3.92
C LYS A 38 -2.79 0.72 -4.32
N LEU A 39 -1.62 0.97 -3.71
CA LEU A 39 -0.44 0.18 -3.99
C LEU A 39 -0.59 -1.26 -3.49
N MET A 40 -1.18 -1.44 -2.30
CA MET A 40 -1.51 -2.76 -1.75
C MET A 40 -2.43 -3.56 -2.67
N GLN A 41 -3.52 -2.97 -3.15
CA GLN A 41 -4.46 -3.60 -4.09
C GLN A 41 -3.79 -3.93 -5.43
N LEU A 42 -2.91 -3.06 -5.94
CA LEU A 42 -2.19 -3.34 -7.17
C LEU A 42 -1.22 -4.53 -7.00
N ALA A 43 -0.52 -4.59 -5.87
CA ALA A 43 0.40 -5.67 -5.56
C ALA A 43 -0.35 -7.01 -5.39
N GLU A 44 -1.49 -7.00 -4.71
CA GLU A 44 -2.36 -8.19 -4.60
C GLU A 44 -2.86 -8.64 -5.98
N ALA A 45 -3.39 -7.72 -6.80
CA ALA A 45 -3.82 -8.05 -8.15
C ALA A 45 -2.69 -8.61 -9.02
N SER A 46 -1.45 -8.15 -8.80
CA SER A 46 -0.28 -8.59 -9.55
C SER A 46 0.10 -10.06 -9.34
N GLU A 47 -0.33 -10.66 -8.22
CA GLU A 47 -0.10 -12.08 -7.93
C GLU A 47 -0.87 -12.99 -8.88
N GLN A 48 -2.06 -12.56 -9.32
CA GLN A 48 -2.96 -13.34 -10.19
C GLN A 48 -2.94 -12.85 -11.65
N HIS A 49 -2.51 -11.62 -11.89
CA HIS A 49 -2.64 -10.94 -13.16
C HIS A 49 -1.31 -10.27 -13.58
N PRO A 50 -0.52 -10.91 -14.47
CA PRO A 50 0.79 -10.42 -14.90
C PRO A 50 0.78 -9.01 -15.51
N GLU A 51 -0.36 -8.54 -16.02
CA GLU A 51 -0.53 -7.18 -16.52
C GLU A 51 -0.34 -6.11 -15.43
N PHE A 52 -0.71 -6.38 -14.18
CA PHE A 52 -0.53 -5.44 -13.06
C PHE A 52 0.90 -5.49 -12.52
N ALA A 53 1.56 -6.67 -12.56
CA ALA A 53 2.96 -6.80 -12.19
C ALA A 53 3.88 -5.90 -13.03
N ARG A 54 3.52 -5.65 -14.29
CA ARG A 54 4.26 -4.73 -15.18
C ARG A 54 4.12 -3.26 -14.81
N GLU A 55 3.05 -2.89 -14.12
CA GLU A 55 2.75 -1.51 -13.72
C GLU A 55 3.27 -1.19 -12.32
N LEU A 56 3.47 -2.21 -11.47
CA LEU A 56 3.96 -2.04 -10.10
C LEU A 56 5.26 -1.21 -10.01
N PRO A 57 6.32 -1.47 -10.83
CA PRO A 57 7.53 -0.66 -10.78
C PRO A 57 7.31 0.80 -11.20
N ARG A 58 6.38 1.06 -12.12
CA ARG A 58 6.06 2.43 -12.57
C ARG A 58 5.34 3.21 -11.48
N PHE A 59 4.40 2.57 -10.79
CA PHE A 59 3.68 3.20 -9.69
C PHE A 59 4.61 3.49 -8.51
N VAL A 60 5.51 2.55 -8.17
CA VAL A 60 6.55 2.75 -7.15
C VAL A 60 7.44 3.95 -7.52
N ALA A 61 7.88 4.08 -8.77
CA ALA A 61 8.68 5.23 -9.20
C ALA A 61 7.91 6.56 -9.04
N ALA A 62 6.64 6.61 -9.46
CA ALA A 62 5.83 7.81 -9.32
C ALA A 62 5.58 8.22 -7.85
N LEU A 63 5.43 7.25 -6.94
CA LEU A 63 5.34 7.52 -5.51
C LEU A 63 6.63 8.11 -4.95
N ARG A 64 7.78 7.63 -5.41
CA ARG A 64 9.09 8.12 -5.01
C ARG A 64 9.39 9.53 -5.54
N ASP A 65 8.78 9.91 -6.66
CA ASP A 65 8.81 11.30 -7.14
C ASP A 65 7.87 12.22 -6.34
N LEU A 66 6.76 11.67 -5.82
CA LEU A 66 5.72 12.43 -5.14
C LEU A 66 6.00 12.69 -3.65
N PHE A 67 6.67 11.75 -2.99
CA PHE A 67 7.04 11.87 -1.58
C PHE A 67 8.55 11.89 -1.44
N SER A 68 9.06 12.83 -0.64
CA SER A 68 10.46 12.82 -0.27
C SER A 68 10.81 11.55 0.50
N PRO A 69 12.08 11.10 0.47
CA PRO A 69 12.46 9.86 1.14
C PRO A 69 12.18 9.86 2.65
N SER A 70 12.32 11.02 3.32
CA SER A 70 12.02 11.16 4.75
C SER A 70 10.53 11.12 5.07
N GLU A 71 9.68 11.70 4.20
CA GLU A 71 8.23 11.51 4.29
C GLU A 71 7.89 10.03 4.09
N MET A 72 8.40 9.41 3.04
CA MET A 72 8.14 8.01 2.74
C MET A 72 8.51 7.10 3.92
N GLN A 73 9.68 7.26 4.52
CA GLN A 73 10.10 6.47 5.66
C GLN A 73 9.20 6.67 6.90
N ARG A 74 8.86 7.92 7.22
CA ARG A 74 8.01 8.25 8.38
C ARG A 74 6.61 7.66 8.22
N GLU A 75 6.00 7.86 7.06
CA GLU A 75 4.64 7.39 6.82
C GLU A 75 4.58 5.84 6.69
N LEU A 76 5.62 5.20 6.13
CA LEU A 76 5.74 3.73 6.14
C LEU A 76 5.83 3.16 7.55
N LEU A 77 6.59 3.78 8.45
CA LEU A 77 6.66 3.36 9.86
C LEU A 77 5.31 3.51 10.56
N ARG A 78 4.58 4.60 10.29
CA ARG A 78 3.22 4.76 10.84
C ARG A 78 2.29 3.66 10.35
N LEU A 79 2.27 3.41 9.04
CA LEU A 79 1.41 2.38 8.45
C LEU A 79 1.73 0.99 8.99
N GLU A 80 3.02 0.67 9.16
CA GLU A 80 3.45 -0.59 9.76
C GLU A 80 2.88 -0.76 11.17
N TRP A 81 3.04 0.27 12.02
CA TRP A 81 2.47 0.24 13.37
C TRP A 81 0.95 0.10 13.39
N GLN A 82 0.27 0.70 12.43
CA GLN A 82 -1.18 0.56 12.32
C GLN A 82 -1.58 -0.86 11.90
N LEU A 83 -0.90 -1.45 10.91
CA LEU A 83 -1.13 -2.84 10.48
C LEU A 83 -0.85 -3.87 11.58
N ASP A 84 0.12 -3.58 12.45
CA ASP A 84 0.43 -4.39 13.62
C ASP A 84 -0.63 -4.22 14.72
N ALA A 85 -1.12 -2.99 14.94
CA ALA A 85 -2.19 -2.74 15.90
C ALA A 85 -3.50 -3.43 15.47
N ASP A 86 -3.87 -3.31 14.20
CA ASP A 86 -5.05 -3.97 13.62
C ASP A 86 -4.90 -5.51 13.71
N ALA A 87 -3.68 -6.05 13.64
CA ALA A 87 -3.38 -7.46 13.88
C ALA A 87 -3.80 -7.92 15.27
N MET A 88 -3.39 -7.14 16.26
CA MET A 88 -3.55 -7.47 17.67
C MET A 88 -5.02 -7.34 18.06
N GLU A 89 -5.72 -6.34 17.50
CA GLU A 89 -7.16 -6.19 17.66
C GLU A 89 -7.91 -7.37 17.05
N LEU A 90 -7.54 -7.81 15.84
CA LEU A 90 -8.10 -9.00 15.21
C LEU A 90 -7.87 -10.26 16.05
N ASP A 91 -6.64 -10.50 16.53
CA ASP A 91 -6.33 -11.66 17.39
C ASP A 91 -7.12 -11.63 18.72
N ALA A 92 -7.29 -10.44 19.30
CA ALA A 92 -8.13 -10.26 20.49
C ALA A 92 -9.61 -10.55 20.19
N ALA A 93 -10.15 -10.01 19.10
CA ALA A 93 -11.54 -10.21 18.69
C ALA A 93 -11.87 -11.68 18.40
N ILE A 94 -10.98 -12.41 17.71
CA ILE A 94 -11.12 -13.86 17.47
C ILE A 94 -11.17 -14.63 18.79
N ARG A 95 -10.30 -14.28 19.75
CA ARG A 95 -10.23 -14.94 21.07
C ARG A 95 -11.49 -14.69 21.91
N GLU A 96 -12.10 -13.52 21.78
CA GLU A 96 -13.23 -13.11 22.62
C GLU A 96 -14.61 -13.48 22.04
N ASP A 97 -14.83 -13.42 20.72
CA ASP A 97 -16.18 -13.56 20.14
C ASP A 97 -16.30 -14.56 18.98
N GLY A 98 -15.20 -15.10 18.44
CA GLY A 98 -15.16 -16.24 17.50
C GLY A 98 -15.90 -16.11 16.14
N GLU A 99 -16.83 -15.17 15.98
CA GLU A 99 -17.77 -15.08 14.86
C GLU A 99 -18.09 -13.63 14.47
N ASP A 100 -17.17 -12.68 14.61
CA ASP A 100 -17.40 -11.34 14.04
C ASP A 100 -17.13 -11.37 12.52
N TRP A 101 -18.21 -11.50 11.74
CA TRP A 101 -18.20 -11.63 10.27
C TRP A 101 -17.59 -10.43 9.53
N LEU A 102 -17.27 -9.34 10.23
CA LEU A 102 -16.71 -8.11 9.66
C LEU A 102 -15.17 -8.02 9.74
N VAL A 103 -14.50 -8.93 10.45
CA VAL A 103 -13.04 -8.86 10.64
C VAL A 103 -12.31 -9.71 9.61
N GLU A 104 -11.23 -9.18 9.01
CA GLU A 104 -10.40 -9.93 8.04
C GLU A 104 -9.91 -11.25 8.67
N SER A 105 -9.91 -12.35 7.91
CA SER A 105 -9.31 -13.62 8.39
C SER A 105 -7.85 -13.39 8.77
N PRO A 106 -7.32 -14.05 9.82
CA PRO A 106 -5.92 -13.91 10.22
C PRO A 106 -4.94 -14.23 9.08
N GLU A 107 -5.31 -15.15 8.18
CA GLU A 107 -4.51 -15.47 6.98
C GLU A 107 -4.44 -14.29 5.99
N VAL A 108 -5.54 -13.55 5.82
CA VAL A 108 -5.61 -12.38 4.93
C VAL A 108 -4.83 -11.22 5.53
N ALA A 109 -4.95 -11.00 6.84
CA ALA A 109 -4.20 -9.98 7.55
C ALA A 109 -2.67 -10.23 7.49
N GLU A 110 -2.24 -11.48 7.61
CA GLU A 110 -0.83 -11.83 7.49
C GLU A 110 -0.30 -11.66 6.07
N ALA A 111 -1.04 -12.14 5.06
CA ALA A 111 -0.68 -11.91 3.66
C ALA A 111 -0.58 -10.40 3.33
N ARG A 112 -1.43 -9.58 3.94
CA ARG A 112 -1.38 -8.13 3.85
C ARG A 112 -0.09 -7.56 4.46
N ARG A 113 0.38 -8.05 5.62
CA ARG A 113 1.66 -7.64 6.22
C ARG A 113 2.86 -8.03 5.38
N GLU A 114 2.90 -9.27 4.89
CA GLU A 114 4.00 -9.76 4.04
C GLU A 114 4.12 -8.93 2.75
N ARG A 115 2.97 -8.60 2.14
CA ARG A 115 2.90 -7.75 0.96
C ARG A 115 3.36 -6.33 1.27
N PHE A 116 2.94 -5.77 2.41
CA PHE A 116 3.41 -4.45 2.84
C PHE A 116 4.92 -4.43 3.07
N ALA A 117 5.50 -5.45 3.71
CA ALA A 117 6.94 -5.57 3.92
C ALA A 117 7.73 -5.62 2.60
N THR A 118 7.20 -6.33 1.60
CA THR A 118 7.78 -6.37 0.24
C THR A 118 7.74 -4.98 -0.41
N LEU A 119 6.60 -4.30 -0.35
CA LEU A 119 6.44 -2.97 -0.93
C LEU A 119 7.27 -1.91 -0.22
N LYS A 120 7.38 -1.97 1.11
CA LYS A 120 8.27 -1.12 1.92
C LYS A 120 9.71 -1.24 1.43
N THR A 121 10.18 -2.46 1.16
CA THR A 121 11.52 -2.69 0.60
C THR A 121 11.67 -2.06 -0.80
N LEU A 122 10.68 -2.25 -1.68
CA LEU A 122 10.69 -1.65 -3.04
C LEU A 122 10.69 -0.12 -3.02
N LEU A 123 9.93 0.49 -2.12
CA LEU A 123 9.83 1.94 -1.97
C LEU A 123 11.13 2.56 -1.41
N THR A 124 11.89 1.79 -0.63
CA THR A 124 13.11 2.26 0.06
C THR A 124 14.42 1.79 -0.55
N LEU A 125 14.37 0.94 -1.59
CA LEU A 125 15.51 0.22 -2.16
C LEU A 125 16.69 1.10 -2.63
N ASP A 126 16.45 2.37 -2.96
CA ASP A 126 17.49 3.32 -3.40
C ASP A 126 18.11 4.14 -2.25
N GLN A 127 17.54 4.05 -1.04
CA GLN A 127 18.17 4.61 0.16
C GLN A 127 19.22 3.67 0.79
N LEU A 128 19.26 2.41 0.35
CA LEU A 128 20.17 1.38 0.85
C LEU A 128 21.44 1.25 -0.03
N GLY A 129 21.55 2.03 -1.12
CA GLY A 129 22.51 1.80 -2.20
C GLY A 129 23.52 2.92 -2.49
N THR A 130 23.63 3.97 -1.66
CA THR A 130 24.68 5.00 -1.82
C THR A 130 25.63 4.98 -0.65
N SER A 131 26.69 4.15 -0.77
CA SER A 131 27.95 4.27 -0.06
C SER A 131 29.06 4.59 -1.05
#